data_AF-A0A7K3WFX4-F1
#
_entry.id   AF-A0A7K3WFX4-F1
#
_cell.length_a   1.000
_cell.length_b   1.000
_cell.length_c   1.000
_cell.angle_alpha   90.00
_cell.angle_beta   90.00
_cell.angle_gamma   90.00
#
_symmetry.space_group_name_H-M   'P 1'
#
loop_
_entity.id
_entity.type
_entity.pdbx_description
1 polymer ?
#
loop_
_entity_poly.entity_id
_entity_poly.type
_entity_poly.pdbx_seq_one_letter_code
_entity_poly.pdbx_strand_id
1 'polypeptide(L)'
;MFSQATDDGAVGAKPVRDATVRIDTTATKAPRALIVEQTTRLVELFRGSARANELDVVDIVDWMLATGARIGEAVSLRTAETAG
;
A
#
# COMPACT_ATOMS: atom_id res chain seq x y z
N MET A 1 -11.45 -18.75 -10.14
CA MET A 1 -12.89 -19.11 -10.29
C MET A 1 -13.17 -19.80 -11.63
N PHE A 2 -13.11 -19.13 -12.79
CA PHE A 2 -13.39 -19.78 -14.09
C PHE A 2 -12.42 -20.91 -14.48
N SER A 3 -11.15 -20.85 -14.03
CA SER A 3 -10.23 -21.97 -14.28
C SER A 3 -10.77 -23.26 -13.68
N GLN A 4 -11.05 -23.23 -12.37
CA GLN A 4 -11.62 -24.34 -11.62
C GLN A 4 -12.92 -24.85 -12.27
N ALA A 5 -13.84 -23.97 -12.64
CA ALA A 5 -15.10 -24.37 -13.27
C ALA A 5 -14.93 -25.04 -14.65
N THR A 6 -13.86 -24.73 -15.39
CA THR A 6 -13.55 -25.44 -16.64
C THR A 6 -12.89 -26.79 -16.36
N ASP A 7 -12.02 -26.84 -15.36
CA ASP A 7 -11.32 -28.05 -14.96
C ASP A 7 -12.32 -29.09 -14.40
N ASP A 8 -13.37 -28.61 -13.73
CA ASP A 8 -14.51 -29.40 -13.24
C ASP A 8 -15.59 -29.66 -14.32
N GLY A 9 -15.40 -29.17 -15.55
CA GLY A 9 -16.34 -29.38 -16.67
C GLY A 9 -17.67 -28.61 -16.59
N ALA A 10 -17.84 -27.73 -15.61
CA ALA A 10 -19.06 -26.94 -15.42
C ALA A 10 -19.24 -25.84 -16.48
N VAL A 11 -18.16 -25.41 -17.15
CA VAL A 11 -18.17 -24.47 -18.28
C VAL A 11 -17.15 -24.88 -19.34
N GLY A 12 -17.47 -24.69 -20.63
CA GLY A 12 -16.66 -25.18 -21.76
C GLY A 12 -15.54 -24.24 -22.24
N ALA A 13 -15.42 -23.05 -21.67
CA ALA A 13 -14.41 -22.06 -22.05
C ALA A 13 -13.95 -21.27 -20.82
N LYS A 14 -12.79 -20.61 -20.90
CA LYS A 14 -12.24 -19.76 -19.82
C LYS A 14 -12.43 -18.29 -20.25
N PRO A 15 -13.59 -17.65 -20.00
CA PRO A 15 -13.99 -16.43 -20.70
C PRO A 15 -13.08 -15.23 -20.43
N VAL A 16 -12.43 -15.20 -19.25
CA VAL A 16 -11.45 -14.16 -18.89
C VAL A 16 -10.13 -14.34 -19.65
N ARG A 17 -9.74 -15.58 -19.94
CA ARG A 17 -8.54 -15.90 -20.75
C ARG A 17 -8.81 -15.68 -22.23
N ASP A 18 -9.99 -16.07 -22.69
CA ASP A 18 -10.35 -16.10 -24.11
C ASP A 18 -10.92 -14.75 -24.60
N ALA A 19 -11.05 -13.77 -23.71
CA ALA A 19 -11.48 -12.42 -24.04
C ALA A 19 -10.50 -11.78 -25.04
N THR A 20 -11.05 -11.29 -26.15
CA THR A 20 -10.32 -10.52 -27.16
C THR A 20 -10.06 -9.08 -26.73
N VAL A 21 -10.79 -8.60 -25.72
CA VAL A 21 -10.59 -7.30 -25.09
C VAL A 21 -9.45 -7.42 -24.08
N ARG A 22 -8.36 -6.68 -24.31
CA ARG A 22 -7.32 -6.52 -23.30
C ARG A 22 -7.86 -5.64 -22.17
N ILE A 23 -7.83 -6.16 -20.95
CA ILE A 23 -7.97 -5.32 -19.77
C ILE A 23 -6.74 -4.42 -19.75
N ASP A 24 -6.97 -3.11 -19.77
CA ASP A 24 -5.90 -2.14 -19.68
C ASP A 24 -5.31 -2.20 -18.26
N THR A 25 -4.24 -2.97 -18.09
CA THR A 25 -3.55 -3.15 -16.81
C THR A 25 -2.53 -2.05 -16.55
N THR A 26 -2.41 -1.07 -17.46
CA THR A 26 -1.46 0.02 -17.25
C THR A 26 -2.02 0.97 -16.21
N ALA A 27 -1.67 0.72 -14.94
CA ALA A 27 -1.61 1.78 -13.95
C ALA A 27 -0.74 2.89 -14.55
N THR A 28 -1.39 3.99 -14.94
CA THR A 28 -0.90 4.89 -16.01
C THR A 28 0.31 5.72 -15.59
N LYS A 29 0.78 5.55 -14.35
CA LYS A 29 2.02 6.14 -13.85
C LYS A 29 2.53 5.36 -12.65
N ALA A 30 3.75 4.85 -12.72
CA ALA A 30 4.42 4.32 -11.54
C ALA A 30 4.57 5.42 -10.48
N PRO A 31 4.46 5.09 -9.18
CA PRO A 31 4.75 6.05 -8.11
C PRO A 31 6.17 6.58 -8.27
N ARG A 32 6.31 7.90 -8.31
CA ARG A 32 7.62 8.55 -8.32
C ARG A 32 8.10 8.71 -6.89
N ALA A 33 9.32 8.25 -6.61
CA ALA A 33 9.97 8.49 -5.32
C ALA A 33 10.16 9.99 -5.06
N LEU A 34 9.97 10.40 -3.80
CA LEU A 34 10.32 11.75 -3.36
C LEU A 34 11.84 11.93 -3.36
N ILE A 35 12.31 13.10 -3.81
CA ILE A 35 13.70 13.48 -3.60
C ILE A 35 13.89 13.99 -2.17
N VAL A 36 15.15 14.08 -1.72
CA VAL A 36 15.50 14.52 -0.36
C VAL A 36 14.79 15.81 0.05
N GLU A 37 14.84 16.84 -0.79
CA GLU A 37 14.20 18.14 -0.53
C GLU A 37 12.68 18.03 -0.35
N GLN A 38 12.04 17.17 -1.13
CA GLN A 38 10.60 16.95 -1.04
C GLN A 38 10.23 16.17 0.22
N THR A 39 11.06 15.19 0.61
CA THR A 39 10.89 14.45 1.87
C THR A 39 11.06 15.38 3.06
N THR A 40 12.10 16.21 3.08
CA THR A 40 12.28 17.22 4.14
C THR A 40 11.07 18.13 4.24
N ARG A 41 10.59 18.64 3.10
CA ARG A 41 9.41 19.51 3.07
C ARG A 41 8.15 18.81 3.58
N LEU A 42 7.95 17.54 3.24
CA LEU A 42 6.82 16.75 3.71
C LEU A 42 6.84 16.60 5.24
N VAL A 43 8.00 16.26 5.81
CA VAL A 43 8.17 16.09 7.25
C VAL A 43 7.94 17.41 7.99
N GLU A 44 8.44 18.54 7.48
CA GLU A 44 8.16 19.88 8.04
C GLU A 44 6.67 20.20 8.07
N LEU A 45 5.94 19.89 6.99
CA LEU A 45 4.50 20.14 6.90
C LEU A 45 3.72 19.33 7.94
N PHE A 46 4.09 18.08 8.18
CA PHE A 46 3.46 17.28 9.22
C PHE A 46 3.79 17.81 10.61
N ARG A 47 5.05 18.14 10.88
CA ARG A 47 5.48 18.70 12.18
C ARG A 47 4.77 20.02 12.51
N GLY A 48 4.53 20.86 11.51
CA GLY A 48 3.79 22.13 11.68
C GLY A 48 2.26 21.98 11.77
N SER A 49 1.69 20.80 11.53
CA SER A 49 0.25 20.58 11.52
C SER A 49 -0.25 20.05 12.86
N ALA A 50 -1.05 20.84 13.59
CA ALA A 50 -1.64 20.43 14.87
C ALA A 50 -2.38 19.09 14.76
N ARG A 51 -3.19 18.92 13.70
CA ARG A 51 -3.94 17.69 13.47
C ARG A 51 -3.06 16.48 13.16
N ALA A 52 -1.92 16.68 12.49
CA ALA A 52 -1.00 15.57 12.20
C ALA A 52 -0.28 15.11 13.47
N ASN A 53 0.06 16.04 14.36
CA ASN A 53 0.62 15.74 15.67
C ASN A 53 -0.41 15.02 16.57
N GLU A 54 -1.66 15.48 16.61
CA GLU A 54 -2.74 14.84 17.38
C GLU A 54 -3.03 13.39 16.96
N LEU A 55 -2.68 13.04 15.72
CA LEU A 55 -2.92 11.71 15.14
C LEU A 55 -1.63 10.86 15.04
N ASP A 56 -0.53 11.32 15.64
CA ASP A 56 0.79 10.66 15.60
C ASP A 56 1.29 10.37 14.16
N VAL A 57 0.83 11.15 13.19
CA VAL A 57 1.17 10.96 11.76
C VAL A 57 2.64 11.26 11.54
N VAL A 58 3.19 12.24 12.26
CA VAL A 58 4.63 12.59 12.19
C VAL A 58 5.48 11.37 12.52
N ASP A 59 5.16 10.69 13.63
CA ASP A 59 5.93 9.55 14.11
C ASP A 59 5.82 8.34 13.17
N ILE A 60 4.62 8.07 12.65
CA ILE A 60 4.41 7.01 11.65
C ILE A 60 5.20 7.29 10.38
N VAL A 61 5.17 8.52 9.87
CA VAL A 61 5.87 8.89 8.64
C VAL A 61 7.39 8.81 8.84
N ASP A 62 7.91 9.31 9.96
CA ASP A 62 9.34 9.23 10.29
C ASP A 62 9.79 7.75 10.42
N TRP A 63 9.00 6.90 11.07
CA TRP A 63 9.29 5.47 11.16
C TRP A 63 9.29 4.78 9.79
N MET A 64 8.30 5.07 8.94
CA MET A 64 8.23 4.51 7.59
C MET A 64 9.39 4.98 6.70
N LEU A 65 9.79 6.25 6.81
CA LEU A 65 10.95 6.79 6.07
C LEU A 65 12.26 6.14 6.53
N ALA A 66 12.41 5.89 7.83
CA ALA A 66 13.60 5.28 8.40
C ALA A 66 13.73 3.78 8.10
N THR A 67 12.60 3.06 7.99
CA THR A 67 12.58 1.58 7.89
C THR A 67 12.22 1.06 6.50
N GLY A 68 11.53 1.86 5.68
CA GLY A 68 10.95 1.39 4.42
C GLY A 68 9.73 0.49 4.58
N ALA A 69 9.19 0.35 5.79
CA ALA A 69 8.02 -0.46 6.05
C ALA A 69 6.77 0.06 5.34
N ARG A 70 5.88 -0.86 4.96
CA ARG A 70 4.58 -0.51 4.37
C ARG A 70 3.66 0.06 5.43
N ILE A 71 2.72 0.93 5.03
CA ILE A 71 1.77 1.55 5.97
C ILE A 71 1.02 0.50 6.80
N GLY A 72 0.62 -0.62 6.19
CA GLY A 72 -0.05 -1.72 6.89
C GLY A 72 0.82 -2.39 7.95
N GLU A 73 2.13 -2.46 7.75
CA GLU A 73 3.08 -3.00 8.72
C GLU A 73 3.27 -2.00 9.87
N ALA A 74 3.43 -0.71 9.56
CA ALA A 74 3.57 0.37 10.53
C ALA A 74 2.40 0.42 11.52
N VAL A 75 1.17 0.41 11.02
CA VAL A 75 -0.04 0.51 11.86
C VAL A 75 -0.39 -0.78 12.58
N SER A 76 0.24 -1.90 12.21
CA SER A 76 -0.01 -3.20 12.85
C SER A 76 0.92 -3.47 14.04
N LEU A 77 1.91 -2.60 14.27
CA LEU A 77 2.85 -2.74 15.38
C LEU A 77 2.11 -2.72 16.72
N ARG A 78 2.53 -3.60 17.61
CA ARG A 78 2.08 -3.66 18.99
C ARG A 78 3.30 -3.68 19.89
N THR A 79 3.20 -3.04 21.04
CA THR A 79 4.19 -3.23 22.09
C THR A 79 4.16 -4.70 22.50
N ALA A 80 5.34 -5.29 22.74
CA ALA A 80 5.38 -6.60 23.34
C ALA A 80 4.68 -6.51 24.71
N GLU A 81 3.74 -7.40 24.96
CA GLU A 81 3.15 -7.56 26.29
C GLU A 81 4.27 -8.13 27.17
N THR A 82 4.93 -7.28 27.95
CA THR A 82 5.82 -7.77 29.00
C THR A 82 4.91 -8.45 30.01
N ALA A 83 4.89 -9.78 30.03
CA ALA A 83 4.18 -10.55 31.05
C ALA A 83 4.65 -10.06 32.42
N GLY A 84 3.79 -9.28 33.08
CA GLY A 84 3.91 -8.85 34.47
C GLY A 84 3.21 -9.82 35.39
#